data_AF-A0A9W6M1N0-F1
#
_entry.id   AF-A0A9W6M1N0-F1
#
_cell.length_a   1.000
_cell.length_b   1.000
_cell.length_c   1.000
_cell.angle_alpha   90.00
_cell.angle_beta   90.00
_cell.angle_gamma   90.00
#
_symmetry.space_group_name_H-M   'P 1'
#
loop_
_entity.id
_entity.type
_entity.pdbx_description
1 polymer ?
#
loop_
_entity_poly.entity_id
_entity_poly.type
_entity_poly.pdbx_seq_one_letter_code
_entity_poly.pdbx_strand_id
1 'polypeptide(L)'
;MSDEQHTLADRPGRRAARIAATTRACWVAVLLFTGAFHVLRGAPVDAWIFFGVAILVTLESLGWLRVPLSARADRTARGRPIAVAGALIATLVAVLAVSPLYGGADTAIVVGLGLVLLPIAWAAPPSSPPSSAPSSAPSSTTASAEPARIKRAAIVWSVIIAAGCAWEITAFLLGRNSPGGSTQFPALSDLVDPLLADPFGRTALVALWLVGGYALIRRGRRR
;
A
#
# COMPACT_ATOMS: atom_id res chain seq x y z
N MET A 1 16.31 -37.89 29.65
CA MET A 1 14.92 -37.61 29.27
C MET A 1 14.54 -36.13 29.45
N SER A 2 15.52 -35.21 29.35
CA SER A 2 15.35 -33.77 29.63
C SER A 2 15.69 -32.86 28.44
N ASP A 3 16.21 -33.41 27.34
CA ASP A 3 16.64 -32.63 26.14
C ASP A 3 15.52 -32.41 25.11
N GLU A 4 14.42 -33.17 25.15
CA GLU A 4 13.31 -33.04 24.19
C GLU A 4 12.31 -31.92 24.54
N GLN A 5 12.29 -31.44 25.79
CA GLN A 5 11.39 -30.36 26.20
C GLN A 5 11.89 -28.98 25.79
N HIS A 6 13.22 -28.81 25.60
CA HIS A 6 13.79 -27.53 25.15
C HIS A 6 13.63 -27.27 23.64
N THR A 7 13.35 -28.31 22.85
CA THR A 7 13.28 -28.24 21.37
C THR A 7 11.90 -27.85 20.82
N LEU A 8 10.84 -27.89 21.63
CA LEU A 8 9.48 -27.55 21.19
C LEU A 8 9.11 -26.07 21.41
N ALA A 9 9.77 -25.38 22.35
CA ALA A 9 9.49 -23.98 22.68
C ALA A 9 10.02 -22.96 21.64
N ASP A 10 11.01 -23.35 20.81
CA ASP A 10 11.70 -22.44 19.87
C ASP A 10 11.09 -22.43 18.44
N ARG A 11 10.10 -23.29 18.17
CA ARG A 11 9.45 -23.43 16.85
C ARG A 11 8.54 -22.26 16.42
N PRO A 12 7.73 -21.62 17.30
CA PRO A 12 6.80 -20.58 16.86
C PRO A 12 7.52 -19.28 16.45
N GLY A 13 8.59 -18.90 17.15
CA GLY A 13 9.38 -17.70 16.85
C GLY A 13 10.08 -17.79 15.48
N ARG A 14 10.70 -18.94 15.18
CA ARG A 14 11.36 -19.18 13.89
C ARG A 14 10.38 -19.17 12.71
N ARG A 15 9.17 -19.70 12.87
CA ARG A 15 8.13 -19.69 11.83
C ARG A 15 7.64 -18.28 11.55
N ALA A 16 7.35 -17.49 12.59
CA ALA A 16 6.93 -16.10 12.43
C ALA A 16 8.00 -15.24 11.75
N ALA A 17 9.27 -15.39 12.16
CA ALA A 17 10.40 -14.70 11.54
C ALA A 17 10.57 -15.05 10.05
N ARG A 18 10.45 -16.34 9.69
CA ARG A 18 10.50 -16.79 8.29
C ARG A 18 9.35 -16.23 7.45
N ILE A 19 8.13 -16.21 7.99
CA ILE A 19 6.96 -15.64 7.28
C ILE A 19 7.19 -14.14 7.04
N ALA A 20 7.67 -13.40 8.05
CA ALA A 20 7.95 -11.98 7.93
C ALA A 20 9.06 -11.72 6.88
N ALA A 21 10.15 -12.49 6.92
CA ALA A 21 11.24 -12.38 5.96
C ALA A 21 10.78 -12.71 4.53
N THR A 22 10.00 -13.78 4.36
CA THR A 22 9.46 -14.17 3.05
C THR A 22 8.52 -13.11 2.50
N THR A 23 7.60 -12.61 3.34
CA THR A 23 6.67 -11.54 2.96
C THR A 23 7.42 -10.29 2.50
N ARG A 24 8.48 -9.91 3.23
CA ARG A 24 9.33 -8.77 2.87
C ARG A 24 10.08 -9.01 1.56
N ALA A 25 10.68 -10.20 1.38
CA ALA A 25 11.36 -10.55 0.14
C ALA A 25 10.41 -10.51 -1.06
N CYS A 26 9.18 -11.01 -0.90
CA CYS A 26 8.14 -10.90 -1.93
C CYS A 26 7.83 -9.44 -2.26
N TRP A 27 7.72 -8.57 -1.27
CA TRP A 27 7.49 -7.13 -1.50
C TRP A 27 8.65 -6.46 -2.26
N VAL A 28 9.89 -6.74 -1.86
CA VAL A 28 11.07 -6.21 -2.57
C VAL A 28 11.07 -6.73 -4.02
N ALA A 29 10.82 -8.02 -4.23
CA ALA A 29 10.74 -8.60 -5.58
C ALA A 29 9.66 -7.90 -6.43
N VAL A 30 8.46 -7.69 -5.88
CA VAL A 30 7.39 -6.96 -6.58
C VAL A 30 7.86 -5.56 -6.98
N LEU A 31 8.46 -4.80 -6.07
CA LEU A 31 8.96 -3.45 -6.38
C LEU A 31 10.03 -3.46 -7.48
N LEU A 32 10.96 -4.42 -7.45
CA LEU A 32 11.99 -4.58 -8.47
C LEU A 32 11.40 -4.95 -9.84
N PHE A 33 10.44 -5.89 -9.88
CA PHE A 33 9.75 -6.27 -11.12
C PHE A 33 8.96 -5.10 -11.70
N THR A 34 8.23 -4.35 -10.86
CA THR A 34 7.51 -3.14 -11.29
C THR A 34 8.47 -2.07 -11.81
N GLY A 35 9.58 -1.80 -11.11
CA GLY A 35 10.59 -0.85 -11.57
C GLY A 35 11.19 -1.24 -12.92
N ALA A 36 11.55 -2.52 -13.09
CA ALA A 36 12.06 -3.04 -14.36
C ALA A 36 11.03 -2.91 -15.49
N PHE A 37 9.75 -3.19 -15.21
CA PHE A 37 8.68 -3.01 -16.18
C PHE A 37 8.55 -1.54 -16.63
N HIS A 38 8.65 -0.57 -15.71
CA HIS A 38 8.63 0.85 -16.07
C HIS A 38 9.84 1.28 -16.92
N VAL A 39 11.02 0.69 -16.73
CA VAL A 39 12.17 0.91 -17.63
C VAL A 39 11.85 0.43 -19.04
N LEU A 40 11.31 -0.79 -19.17
CA LEU A 40 10.94 -1.37 -20.47
C LEU A 40 9.85 -0.55 -21.18
N ARG A 41 8.96 0.07 -20.40
CA ARG A 41 7.89 0.96 -20.88
C ARG A 41 8.37 2.36 -21.28
N GLY A 42 9.61 2.73 -20.93
CA GLY A 42 10.15 4.07 -21.20
C GLY A 42 9.70 5.13 -20.19
N ALA A 43 9.31 4.74 -18.97
CA ALA A 43 8.93 5.63 -17.88
C ALA A 43 10.02 5.65 -16.78
N PRO A 44 11.16 6.34 -17.00
CA PRO A 44 12.33 6.23 -16.12
C PRO A 44 12.09 6.82 -14.73
N VAL A 45 11.27 7.86 -14.61
CA VAL A 45 10.98 8.50 -13.31
C VAL A 45 10.28 7.50 -12.38
N ASP A 46 9.26 6.82 -12.87
CA ASP A 46 8.53 5.80 -12.12
C ASP A 46 9.47 4.65 -11.71
N ALA A 47 10.31 4.19 -12.64
CA ALA A 47 11.29 3.15 -12.35
C ALA A 47 12.21 3.53 -11.18
N TRP A 48 12.72 4.77 -11.16
CA TRP A 48 13.56 5.27 -10.07
C TRP A 48 12.81 5.33 -8.74
N ILE A 49 11.53 5.70 -8.74
CA ILE A 49 10.71 5.69 -7.52
C ILE A 49 10.61 4.25 -6.98
N PHE A 50 10.23 3.28 -7.81
CA PHE A 50 10.09 1.88 -7.38
C PHE A 50 11.42 1.27 -6.92
N PHE A 51 12.52 1.50 -7.65
CA PHE A 51 13.85 1.03 -7.25
C PHE A 51 14.32 1.71 -5.97
N GLY A 52 14.11 3.02 -5.81
CA GLY A 52 14.47 3.76 -4.61
C GLY A 52 13.75 3.22 -3.37
N VAL A 53 12.45 2.92 -3.49
CA VAL A 53 11.68 2.29 -2.41
C VAL A 53 12.17 0.87 -2.12
N ALA A 54 12.48 0.07 -3.15
CA ALA A 54 13.03 -1.28 -2.98
C ALA A 54 14.37 -1.27 -2.23
N ILE A 55 15.26 -0.32 -2.57
CA ILE A 55 16.53 -0.11 -1.89
C ILE A 55 16.27 0.28 -0.43
N LEU A 56 15.38 1.26 -0.19
CA LEU A 56 15.07 1.73 1.16
C LEU A 56 14.58 0.58 2.06
N VAL A 57 13.63 -0.22 1.57
CA VAL A 57 13.10 -1.39 2.30
C VAL A 57 14.19 -2.44 2.55
N THR A 58 15.10 -2.64 1.59
CA THR A 58 16.22 -3.58 1.73
C THR A 58 17.22 -3.08 2.78
N LEU A 59 17.59 -1.81 2.75
CA LEU A 59 18.50 -1.19 3.72
C LEU A 59 17.91 -1.15 5.13
N GLU A 60 16.60 -0.91 5.26
CA GLU A 60 15.89 -1.05 6.53
C GLU A 60 15.96 -2.49 7.04
N SER A 61 15.78 -3.48 6.15
CA SER A 61 15.85 -4.91 6.53
C SER A 61 17.24 -5.37 7.00
N LEU A 62 18.29 -4.72 6.49
CA LEU A 62 19.68 -4.93 6.92
C LEU A 62 19.99 -4.21 8.25
N GLY A 63 19.04 -3.43 8.78
CA GLY A 63 19.20 -2.65 10.00
C GLY A 63 20.08 -1.40 9.82
N TRP A 64 20.43 -1.05 8.58
CA TRP A 64 21.27 0.11 8.25
C TRP A 64 20.52 1.41 8.38
N LEU A 65 19.22 1.40 8.06
CA LEU A 65 18.32 2.49 8.33
C LEU A 65 17.46 2.17 9.55
N ARG A 66 17.87 2.66 10.72
CA ARG A 66 16.98 2.78 11.87
C ARG A 66 16.26 4.11 11.74
N VAL A 67 15.26 4.19 10.88
CA VAL A 67 14.43 5.39 10.78
C VAL A 67 13.57 5.44 12.06
N PRO A 68 13.84 6.34 13.02
CA PRO A 68 13.04 6.43 14.24
C PRO A 68 11.80 7.28 13.93
N LEU A 69 10.99 6.88 12.97
CA LEU A 69 9.69 7.51 12.71
C LEU A 69 8.64 6.98 13.71
N SER A 70 9.01 6.88 14.99
CA SER A 70 8.04 6.86 16.08
C SER A 70 7.65 8.30 16.39
N ALA A 71 6.95 8.95 15.46
CA ALA A 71 6.18 10.13 15.81
C ALA A 71 5.08 9.65 16.75
N ARG A 72 5.32 9.80 18.06
CA ARG A 72 4.35 9.55 19.11
C ARG A 72 3.20 10.53 18.86
N ALA A 73 2.20 10.09 18.10
CA ALA A 73 1.03 10.90 17.79
C ALA A 73 0.32 11.18 19.12
N ASP A 74 0.55 12.39 19.64
CA ASP A 74 0.08 12.79 20.94
C ASP A 74 -1.45 12.77 20.95
N ARG A 75 -2.00 12.00 21.89
CA ARG A 75 -3.36 11.46 21.81
C ARG A 75 -4.39 12.42 22.39
N THR A 76 -4.18 13.73 22.30
CA THR A 76 -4.90 14.73 23.11
C THR A 76 -6.00 15.53 22.40
N ALA A 77 -6.28 15.28 21.11
CA ALA A 77 -7.42 15.94 20.45
C ALA A 77 -8.25 14.96 19.59
N ARG A 78 -9.27 14.34 20.18
CA ARG A 78 -10.07 13.26 19.55
C ARG A 78 -10.90 13.68 18.33
N GLY A 79 -10.98 14.99 18.00
CA GLY A 79 -11.69 15.52 16.82
C GLY A 79 -10.81 16.24 15.77
N ARG A 80 -9.63 16.73 16.16
CA ARG A 80 -8.72 17.52 15.31
C ARG A 80 -8.03 16.73 14.18
N PRO A 81 -7.64 15.44 14.32
CA PRO A 81 -6.97 14.73 13.23
C PRO A 81 -7.91 14.33 12.10
N ILE A 82 -9.23 14.23 12.34
CA ILE A 82 -10.21 13.94 11.28
C ILE A 82 -10.44 15.17 10.41
N ALA A 83 -10.57 16.35 11.02
CA ALA A 83 -10.69 17.60 10.30
C ALA A 83 -9.41 17.93 9.51
N VAL A 84 -8.23 17.69 10.09
CA VAL A 84 -6.94 17.88 9.40
C VAL A 84 -6.77 16.88 8.25
N ALA A 85 -7.08 15.60 8.45
CA ALA A 85 -7.01 14.61 7.38
C ALA A 85 -8.03 14.93 6.26
N GLY A 86 -9.25 15.31 6.62
CA GLY A 86 -10.28 15.72 5.67
C GLY A 86 -9.88 16.98 4.90
N ALA A 87 -9.29 17.97 5.56
CA ALA A 87 -8.77 19.18 4.93
C ALA A 87 -7.60 18.87 4.00
N LEU A 88 -6.65 18.01 4.40
CA LEU A 88 -5.55 17.58 3.52
C LEU A 88 -6.06 16.82 2.29
N ILE A 89 -7.04 15.93 2.47
CA ILE A 89 -7.71 15.22 1.37
C ILE A 89 -8.39 16.21 0.44
N ALA A 90 -9.17 17.16 0.97
CA ALA A 90 -9.88 18.15 0.17
C ALA A 90 -8.92 19.08 -0.58
N THR A 91 -7.88 19.57 0.08
CA THR A 91 -6.83 20.38 -0.55
C THR A 91 -6.12 19.59 -1.65
N LEU A 92 -5.82 18.32 -1.42
CA LEU A 92 -5.19 17.48 -2.42
C LEU A 92 -6.09 17.24 -3.63
N VAL A 93 -7.37 16.96 -3.40
CA VAL A 93 -8.37 16.83 -4.48
C VAL A 93 -8.43 18.13 -5.29
N ALA A 94 -8.50 19.28 -4.62
CA ALA A 94 -8.57 20.58 -5.27
C ALA A 94 -7.29 20.92 -6.07
N VAL A 95 -6.11 20.65 -5.50
CA VAL A 95 -4.82 20.89 -6.18
C VAL A 95 -4.66 19.99 -7.39
N LEU A 96 -4.99 18.70 -7.26
CA LEU A 96 -4.91 17.76 -8.38
C LEU A 96 -5.95 18.05 -9.45
N ALA A 97 -7.13 18.57 -9.10
CA ALA A 97 -8.17 18.94 -10.08
C ALA A 97 -7.73 20.09 -11.01
N VAL A 98 -6.87 21.00 -10.52
CA VAL A 98 -6.44 22.21 -11.24
C VAL A 98 -5.03 22.08 -11.84
N SER A 99 -4.24 21.11 -11.39
CA SER A 99 -2.87 20.89 -11.89
C SER A 99 -2.85 20.41 -13.35
N PRO A 100 -1.93 20.91 -14.20
CA PRO A 100 -1.68 20.37 -15.54
C PRO A 100 -1.25 18.91 -15.44
N LEU A 101 -1.97 18.00 -16.10
CA LEU A 101 -1.57 16.59 -16.19
C LEU A 101 -0.22 16.45 -16.91
N TYR A 102 0.58 15.47 -16.48
CA TYR A 102 1.86 15.07 -17.09
C TYR A 102 3.01 16.09 -17.01
N GLY A 103 2.87 17.15 -16.20
CA GLY A 103 3.95 18.09 -15.91
C GLY A 103 4.78 17.68 -14.69
N GLY A 104 6.03 18.15 -14.60
CA GLY A 104 6.88 17.91 -13.41
C GLY A 104 6.28 18.43 -12.09
N ALA A 105 5.37 19.42 -12.17
CA ALA A 105 4.61 19.91 -11.02
C ALA A 105 3.67 18.83 -10.44
N ASP A 106 3.00 18.05 -11.27
CA ASP A 106 2.10 16.98 -10.83
C ASP A 106 2.89 15.87 -10.11
N THR A 107 4.02 15.47 -10.68
CA THR A 107 4.95 14.53 -10.04
C THR A 107 5.44 15.05 -8.70
N ALA A 108 5.85 16.33 -8.63
CA ALA A 108 6.31 16.94 -7.38
C ALA A 108 5.20 16.99 -6.31
N ILE A 109 3.96 17.25 -6.69
CA ILE A 109 2.80 17.25 -5.79
C ILE A 109 2.53 15.84 -5.26
N VAL A 110 2.50 14.84 -6.13
CA VAL A 110 2.25 13.45 -5.74
C VAL A 110 3.37 12.91 -4.84
N VAL A 111 4.63 13.16 -5.20
CA VAL A 111 5.79 12.77 -4.39
C VAL A 111 5.80 13.51 -3.06
N GLY A 112 5.61 14.83 -3.08
CA GLY A 112 5.55 15.67 -1.88
C GLY A 112 4.43 15.22 -0.94
N LEU A 113 3.27 14.87 -1.49
CA LEU A 113 2.18 14.28 -0.73
C LEU A 113 2.57 12.94 -0.12
N GLY A 114 3.16 12.05 -0.91
CA GLY A 114 3.66 10.76 -0.42
C GLY A 114 4.57 10.95 0.80
N LEU A 115 5.48 11.92 0.74
CA LEU A 115 6.38 12.28 1.84
C LEU A 115 5.65 12.88 3.05
N VAL A 116 4.61 13.70 2.85
CA VAL A 116 3.81 14.30 3.93
C VAL A 116 2.89 13.27 4.60
N LEU A 117 2.35 12.33 3.83
CA LEU A 117 1.45 11.29 4.33
C LEU A 117 2.21 10.12 4.97
N LEU A 118 3.47 9.88 4.58
CA LEU A 118 4.29 8.78 5.10
C LEU A 118 4.30 8.74 6.64
N PRO A 119 4.59 9.84 7.37
CA PRO A 119 4.62 9.83 8.83
C PRO A 119 3.23 9.61 9.46
N ILE A 120 2.16 10.04 8.79
CA ILE A 120 0.78 9.89 9.26
C ILE A 120 0.35 8.42 9.16
N ALA A 121 0.70 7.75 8.06
CA ALA A 121 0.42 6.34 7.84
C ALA A 121 1.28 5.42 8.70
N TRP A 122 2.54 5.80 8.96
CA TRP A 122 3.49 5.04 9.78
C TRP A 122 3.35 5.20 11.29
N ALA A 123 2.51 6.12 11.77
CA ALA A 123 2.24 6.25 13.20
C ALA A 123 1.60 4.96 13.75
N ALA A 124 2.42 4.14 14.43
CA ALA A 124 2.03 2.83 14.91
C ALA A 124 0.77 2.88 15.78
N PRO A 125 -0.15 1.89 15.66
CA PRO A 125 -1.16 1.67 16.66
C PRO A 125 -0.48 1.50 18.02
N PRO A 126 -1.00 2.09 19.09
CA PRO A 126 -0.42 1.88 20.40
C PRO A 126 -0.44 0.40 20.73
N SER A 127 0.73 -0.15 21.05
CA SER A 127 0.86 -1.46 21.67
C SER A 127 -0.02 -1.45 22.92
N SER A 128 -1.15 -2.15 22.89
CA SER A 128 -1.92 -2.42 24.10
C SER A 128 -0.97 -3.13 25.08
N PRO A 129 -0.81 -2.65 26.32
CA PRO A 129 -0.03 -3.37 27.31
C PRO A 129 -0.62 -4.79 27.47
N PRO A 130 0.21 -5.80 27.75
CA PRO A 130 -0.27 -7.15 28.00
C PRO A 130 -1.25 -7.10 29.17
N SER A 131 -2.54 -7.22 28.87
CA SER A 131 -3.58 -7.33 29.90
C SER A 131 -3.48 -8.73 30.49
N SER A 132 -2.74 -8.84 31.59
CA SER A 132 -2.82 -9.94 32.53
C SER A 132 -4.11 -9.79 33.35
N ALA A 133 -5.26 -10.07 32.73
CA ALA A 133 -6.52 -10.24 33.44
C ALA A 133 -7.34 -11.36 32.78
N PRO A 134 -7.70 -12.43 33.51
CA PRO A 134 -8.58 -13.47 32.98
C PRO A 134 -10.00 -12.90 32.91
N SER A 135 -10.44 -12.51 31.71
CA SER A 135 -11.83 -12.10 31.49
C SER A 135 -12.70 -13.32 31.21
N SER A 136 -13.48 -13.67 32.22
CA SER A 136 -14.52 -14.69 32.20
C SER A 136 -15.78 -14.15 31.47
N ALA A 137 -15.98 -14.59 30.21
CA ALA A 137 -17.27 -14.70 29.47
C ALA A 137 -18.07 -13.40 29.13
N PRO A 138 -19.02 -13.42 28.14
CA PRO A 138 -19.54 -14.55 27.36
C PRO A 138 -19.42 -14.43 25.82
N SER A 139 -19.64 -15.57 25.19
CA SER A 139 -19.76 -15.87 23.75
C SER A 139 -20.52 -14.83 22.90
N SER A 140 -19.86 -14.38 21.82
CA SER A 140 -20.55 -14.04 20.57
C SER A 140 -19.87 -14.77 19.40
N THR A 141 -20.70 -15.51 18.66
CA THR A 141 -20.38 -16.48 17.60
C THR A 141 -19.78 -15.86 16.32
N THR A 142 -19.21 -14.65 16.40
CA THR A 142 -18.73 -13.86 15.26
C THR A 142 -17.20 -13.74 15.16
N ALA A 143 -16.46 -14.08 16.21
CA ALA A 143 -15.00 -13.93 16.26
C ALA A 143 -14.24 -14.83 15.26
N SER A 144 -14.83 -15.95 14.82
CA SER A 144 -14.20 -16.89 13.89
C SER A 144 -14.42 -16.55 12.40
N ALA A 145 -15.47 -15.81 12.06
CA ALA A 145 -15.81 -15.46 10.67
C ALA A 145 -15.03 -14.24 10.15
N GLU A 146 -14.62 -13.36 11.05
CA GLU A 146 -13.89 -12.14 10.74
C GLU A 146 -12.52 -12.35 10.05
N PRO A 147 -11.65 -13.27 10.53
CA PRO A 147 -10.39 -13.56 9.83
C PRO A 147 -10.63 -14.18 8.45
N ALA A 148 -11.71 -14.94 8.25
CA ALA A 148 -12.05 -15.53 6.95
C ALA A 148 -12.49 -14.47 5.93
N ARG A 149 -13.25 -13.45 6.34
CA ARG A 149 -13.66 -12.34 5.45
C ARG A 149 -12.47 -11.51 4.99
N ILE A 150 -11.54 -11.20 5.88
CA ILE A 150 -10.30 -10.47 5.53
C ILE A 150 -9.46 -11.28 4.55
N LYS A 151 -9.28 -12.58 4.81
CA LYS A 151 -8.55 -13.48 3.90
C LYS A 151 -9.21 -13.53 2.53
N ARG A 152 -10.54 -13.67 2.47
CA ARG A 152 -11.28 -13.68 1.20
C ARG A 152 -11.13 -12.37 0.45
N ALA A 153 -11.27 -11.23 1.13
CA ALA A 153 -11.06 -9.92 0.51
C ALA A 153 -9.63 -9.78 -0.01
N ALA A 154 -8.62 -10.18 0.76
CA ALA A 154 -7.23 -10.17 0.33
C ALA A 154 -7.01 -11.04 -0.92
N ILE A 155 -7.56 -12.26 -0.94
CA ILE A 155 -7.46 -13.16 -2.11
C ILE A 155 -8.12 -12.52 -3.33
N VAL A 156 -9.36 -12.02 -3.20
CA VAL A 156 -10.08 -11.39 -4.31
C VAL A 156 -9.31 -10.19 -4.86
N TRP A 157 -8.83 -9.31 -3.99
CA TRP A 157 -8.02 -8.16 -4.40
C TRP A 157 -6.68 -8.57 -5.02
N SER A 158 -6.00 -9.58 -4.48
CA SER A 158 -4.78 -10.12 -5.07
C SER A 158 -5.02 -10.70 -6.46
N VAL A 159 -6.12 -11.41 -6.67
CA VAL A 159 -6.49 -11.96 -8.00
C VAL A 159 -6.80 -10.83 -8.98
N ILE A 160 -7.57 -9.81 -8.57
CA ILE A 160 -7.88 -8.66 -9.42
C ILE A 160 -6.60 -7.93 -9.84
N ILE A 161 -5.71 -7.65 -8.88
CA ILE A 161 -4.45 -6.95 -9.14
C ILE A 161 -3.55 -7.80 -10.05
N ALA A 162 -3.40 -9.10 -9.77
CA ALA A 162 -2.58 -10.00 -10.57
C ALA A 162 -3.12 -10.12 -12.01
N ALA A 163 -4.45 -10.21 -12.18
CA ALA A 163 -5.09 -10.22 -13.49
C ALA A 163 -4.86 -8.89 -14.23
N GLY A 164 -4.95 -7.76 -13.55
CA GLY A 164 -4.64 -6.44 -14.12
C GLY A 164 -3.17 -6.32 -14.56
N CYS A 165 -2.22 -6.80 -13.74
CA CYS A 165 -0.80 -6.83 -14.11
C CYS A 165 -0.55 -7.76 -15.31
N ALA A 166 -1.18 -8.94 -15.33
CA ALA A 166 -1.06 -9.88 -16.44
C ALA A 166 -1.64 -9.28 -17.75
N TRP A 167 -2.77 -8.59 -17.66
CA TRP A 167 -3.35 -7.84 -18.78
C TRP A 167 -2.35 -6.81 -19.30
N GLU A 168 -1.81 -5.96 -18.43
CA GLU A 168 -0.88 -4.89 -18.81
C GLU A 168 0.36 -5.41 -19.52
N ILE A 169 0.97 -6.48 -18.98
CA ILE A 169 2.14 -7.13 -19.57
C ILE A 169 1.79 -7.73 -20.94
N THR A 170 0.63 -8.39 -21.03
CA THR A 170 0.18 -9.02 -22.28
C THR A 170 -0.08 -7.97 -23.36
N ALA A 171 -0.81 -6.90 -23.03
CA ALA A 171 -1.09 -5.79 -23.93
C ALA A 171 0.21 -5.13 -24.41
N PHE A 172 1.17 -4.90 -23.51
CA PHE A 172 2.48 -4.35 -23.86
C PHE A 172 3.26 -5.26 -24.82
N LEU A 173 3.34 -6.56 -24.53
CA LEU A 173 4.11 -7.50 -25.37
C LEU A 173 3.49 -7.69 -26.76
N LEU A 174 2.15 -7.74 -26.85
CA LEU A 174 1.42 -7.81 -28.12
C LEU A 174 1.54 -6.49 -28.91
N GLY A 175 1.37 -5.36 -28.21
CA GLY A 175 1.42 -4.03 -28.82
C GLY A 175 2.81 -3.66 -29.36
N ARG A 176 3.88 -4.07 -28.67
CA ARG A 176 5.28 -3.81 -29.08
C ARG A 176 5.62 -4.28 -30.50
N ASN A 177 5.05 -5.41 -30.94
CA ASN A 177 5.45 -6.08 -32.18
C ASN A 177 4.41 -5.95 -33.31
N SER A 178 3.28 -5.26 -33.08
CA SER A 178 2.19 -5.14 -34.06
C SER A 178 2.18 -3.76 -34.76
N PRO A 179 1.99 -3.69 -36.09
CA PRO A 179 1.65 -2.45 -36.78
C PRO A 179 0.25 -1.97 -36.35
N GLY A 180 0.18 -1.07 -35.37
CA GLY A 180 -1.06 -0.65 -34.71
C GLY A 180 -1.14 -0.97 -33.22
N GLY A 181 -0.01 -1.28 -32.58
CA GLY A 181 0.10 -1.80 -31.22
C GLY A 181 -0.91 -1.29 -30.18
N SER A 182 -0.87 -0.01 -29.83
CA SER A 182 -1.71 0.54 -28.74
C SER A 182 -3.20 0.66 -29.07
N THR A 183 -3.58 0.69 -30.36
CA THR A 183 -5.00 0.77 -30.76
C THR A 183 -5.65 -0.61 -30.84
N GLN A 184 -4.88 -1.66 -31.12
CA GLN A 184 -5.37 -3.03 -31.18
C GLN A 184 -5.31 -3.76 -29.83
N PHE A 185 -4.32 -3.41 -28.99
CA PHE A 185 -4.10 -4.01 -27.67
C PHE A 185 -3.96 -2.92 -26.60
N PRO A 186 -5.04 -2.21 -26.25
CA PRO A 186 -4.97 -1.12 -25.29
C PRO A 186 -4.60 -1.64 -23.90
N ALA A 187 -3.60 -1.02 -23.30
CA ALA A 187 -3.24 -1.26 -21.91
C ALA A 187 -4.37 -0.76 -20.98
N LEU A 188 -4.46 -1.28 -19.75
CA LEU A 188 -5.43 -0.78 -18.78
C LEU A 188 -5.21 0.70 -18.51
N SER A 189 -3.94 1.14 -18.50
CA SER A 189 -3.59 2.56 -18.42
C SER A 189 -4.24 3.38 -19.52
N ASP A 190 -4.29 2.87 -20.74
CA ASP A 190 -4.78 3.61 -21.91
C ASP A 190 -6.30 3.76 -21.86
N LEU A 191 -6.98 2.82 -21.20
CA LEU A 191 -8.42 2.90 -20.93
C LEU A 191 -8.75 3.87 -19.80
N VAL A 192 -7.85 4.01 -18.82
CA VAL A 192 -8.00 4.92 -17.68
C VAL A 192 -7.55 6.33 -18.03
N ASP A 193 -6.66 6.50 -19.00
CA ASP A 193 -6.07 7.78 -19.39
C ASP A 193 -7.11 8.86 -19.75
N PRO A 194 -8.15 8.58 -20.58
CA PRO A 194 -9.18 9.57 -20.87
C PRO A 194 -9.97 10.01 -19.64
N LEU A 195 -10.16 9.10 -18.68
CA LEU A 195 -10.86 9.38 -17.43
C LEU A 195 -10.01 10.24 -16.48
N LEU A 196 -8.68 10.12 -16.54
CA LEU A 196 -7.73 10.97 -15.80
C LEU A 196 -7.52 12.32 -16.49
N ALA A 197 -7.56 12.35 -17.82
CA ALA A 197 -7.46 13.58 -18.60
C ALA A 197 -8.67 14.50 -18.38
N ASP A 198 -9.85 13.93 -18.11
CA ASP A 198 -11.03 14.69 -17.70
C ASP A 198 -10.91 15.19 -16.25
N PRO A 199 -10.96 16.51 -15.98
CA PRO A 199 -10.86 17.06 -14.64
C PRO A 199 -11.90 16.50 -13.67
N PHE A 200 -13.12 16.22 -14.13
CA PHE A 200 -14.17 15.67 -13.28
C PHE A 200 -13.93 14.19 -12.95
N GLY A 201 -13.60 13.37 -13.95
CA GLY A 201 -13.21 11.97 -13.79
C GLY A 201 -12.03 11.80 -12.84
N ARG A 202 -10.98 12.61 -13.02
CA ARG A 202 -9.81 12.67 -12.12
C ARG A 202 -10.20 13.01 -10.70
N THR A 203 -11.01 14.05 -10.50
CA THR A 203 -11.48 14.48 -9.17
C THR A 203 -12.25 13.36 -8.47
N ALA A 204 -13.15 12.69 -9.20
CA ALA A 204 -13.95 11.59 -8.67
C ALA A 204 -13.08 10.38 -8.27
N LEU A 205 -12.10 10.00 -9.11
CA LEU A 205 -11.17 8.91 -8.83
C LEU A 205 -10.29 9.19 -7.61
N VAL A 206 -9.70 10.38 -7.52
CA VAL A 206 -8.87 10.80 -6.38
C VAL A 206 -9.70 10.83 -5.10
N ALA A 207 -10.92 11.39 -5.15
CA ALA A 207 -11.81 11.41 -4.00
C ALA A 207 -12.17 9.99 -3.52
N LEU A 208 -12.52 9.10 -4.45
CA LEU A 208 -12.82 7.70 -4.14
C LEU A 208 -11.62 7.00 -3.49
N TRP A 209 -10.41 7.22 -4.03
CA TRP A 209 -9.18 6.64 -3.51
C TRP A 209 -8.87 7.13 -2.08
N LEU A 210 -8.94 8.44 -1.85
CA LEU A 210 -8.63 9.03 -0.54
C LEU A 210 -9.68 8.67 0.51
N VAL A 211 -10.97 8.73 0.16
CA VAL A 211 -12.06 8.33 1.06
C VAL A 211 -11.99 6.84 1.37
N GLY A 212 -11.71 6.00 0.37
CA GLY A 212 -11.52 4.57 0.52
C GLY A 212 -10.35 4.25 1.46
N GLY A 213 -9.19 4.86 1.22
CA GLY A 213 -8.00 4.72 2.07
C GLY A 213 -8.25 5.17 3.51
N TYR A 214 -8.86 6.33 3.69
CA TYR A 214 -9.23 6.85 5.01
C TYR A 214 -10.20 5.91 5.75
N ALA A 215 -11.24 5.41 5.05
CA ALA A 215 -12.19 4.47 5.62
C ALA A 215 -11.53 3.15 6.06
N LEU A 216 -10.59 2.63 5.26
CA LEU A 216 -9.82 1.43 5.58
C LEU A 216 -8.93 1.64 6.82
N ILE A 217 -8.17 2.74 6.87
CA ILE A 217 -7.31 3.07 8.03
C ILE A 217 -8.16 3.24 9.28
N ARG A 218 -9.27 3.97 9.20
CA ARG A 218 -10.18 4.20 10.33
C ARG A 218 -10.78 2.89 10.84
N ARG A 219 -11.15 1.98 9.95
CA ARG A 219 -11.68 0.66 10.31
C ARG A 219 -10.59 -0.23 10.92
N GLY A 220 -9.36 -0.15 10.41
CA GLY A 220 -8.20 -0.86 10.95
C GLY A 220 -7.81 -0.39 12.35
N ARG A 221 -7.89 0.92 12.64
CA ARG A 221 -7.55 1.51 13.96
C ARG A 221 -8.62 1.33 15.03
N ARG A 222 -9.85 0.96 14.66
CA ARG A 222 -10.95 0.67 15.60
C ARG A 222 -10.94 -0.78 16.08
N ARG A 223 -10.06 -1.61 15.52
CA ARG A 223 -9.80 -3.00 15.90
C ARG A 223 -8.53 -3.06 16.74
#